data_AF-A0A6L9L898-F1
#
_entry.id   AF-A0A6L9L898-F1
#
_cell.length_a   1.000
_cell.length_b   1.000
_cell.length_c   1.000
_cell.angle_alpha   90.00
_cell.angle_beta   90.00
_cell.angle_gamma   90.00
#
_symmetry.space_group_name_H-M   'P 1'
#
loop_
_entity.id
_entity.type
_entity.pdbx_description
1 polymer ?
#
loop_
_entity_poly.entity_id
_entity_poly.type
_entity_poly.pdbx_seq_one_letter_code
_entity_poly.pdbx_strand_id
1 'polypeptide(L)' 'MKPKKQDRSASDDLFRMRLEQMLDQRHPLYRLAGKVKWAAVEERFGGLYAEEGRPGIPIRLMVGLHYLKHAFNESDETVV' A
#
# COMPACT_ATOMS: atom_id res chain seq x y z
N MET A 1 0.77 12.74 11.21
CA MET A 1 0.20 11.54 11.88
C MET A 1 0.43 10.27 11.08
N LYS A 2 0.63 9.14 11.76
CA LYS A 2 0.63 7.80 11.16
C LYS A 2 -0.66 7.55 10.36
N PRO A 3 -0.62 6.77 9.27
CA PRO A 3 -1.82 6.46 8.50
C PRO A 3 -2.86 5.72 9.34
N LYS A 4 -4.14 6.00 9.10
CA LYS A 4 -5.23 5.25 9.74
C LYS A 4 -5.20 3.80 9.25
N LYS A 5 -5.28 2.84 10.18
CA LYS A 5 -5.51 1.45 9.83
C LYS A 5 -6.91 1.32 9.21
N GLN A 6 -7.01 0.63 8.08
CA GLN A 6 -8.29 0.28 7.51
C GLN A 6 -8.85 -0.91 8.29
N ASP A 7 -9.77 -0.65 9.21
CA ASP A 7 -10.55 -1.71 9.85
C ASP A 7 -11.57 -2.25 8.85
N ARG A 8 -11.46 -3.54 8.51
CA ARG A 8 -12.39 -4.22 7.61
C ARG A 8 -13.50 -4.87 8.41
N SER A 9 -14.76 -4.49 8.15
CA SER A 9 -15.92 -5.23 8.67
C SER A 9 -16.32 -6.32 7.66
N ALA A 10 -16.69 -7.51 8.14
CA ALA A 10 -17.11 -8.61 7.28
C ALA A 10 -18.38 -8.29 6.46
N SER A 11 -19.19 -7.34 6.93
CA SER A 11 -20.41 -6.87 6.26
C SER A 11 -20.13 -5.96 5.05
N ASP A 12 -19.00 -5.26 5.01
CA ASP A 12 -18.62 -4.40 3.87
C ASP A 12 -18.19 -5.19 2.63
N ASP A 13 -17.77 -6.46 2.80
CA ASP A 13 -17.18 -7.28 1.74
C ASP A 13 -18.22 -8.04 0.88
N LEU A 14 -19.47 -8.20 1.35
CA LEU A 14 -20.46 -9.06 0.68
C LEU A 14 -20.90 -8.53 -0.69
N PHE A 15 -20.84 -7.21 -0.90
CA PHE A 15 -21.30 -6.54 -2.13
C PHE A 15 -20.20 -5.80 -2.91
N ARG A 16 -18.94 -5.90 -2.46
CA ARG A 16 -17.83 -5.20 -3.12
C ARG A 16 -17.03 -6.16 -3.98
N MET A 17 -16.95 -5.88 -5.29
CA MET A 17 -15.92 -6.49 -6.14
C MET A 17 -14.57 -6.02 -5.61
N ARG A 18 -13.83 -6.94 -4.97
CA ARG A 18 -12.56 -6.59 -4.32
C ARG A 18 -11.50 -6.42 -5.39
N LEU A 19 -10.62 -5.43 -5.21
CA LEU A 19 -9.50 -5.21 -6.13
C LEU A 19 -8.68 -6.48 -6.35
N GLU A 20 -8.42 -7.27 -5.30
CA GLU A 20 -7.71 -8.54 -5.43
C GLU A 20 -8.40 -9.59 -6.30
N GLN A 21 -9.74 -9.52 -6.46
CA GLN A 21 -10.52 -10.39 -7.33
C GLN A 21 -10.49 -9.91 -8.78
N MET A 22 -10.14 -8.64 -9.01
CA MET A 22 -10.02 -8.02 -10.34
C MET A 22 -8.62 -8.17 -10.94
N LEU A 23 -7.61 -8.43 -10.12
CA LEU A 23 -6.20 -8.49 -10.54
C LEU A 23 -5.82 -9.88 -11.05
N ASP A 24 -4.96 -9.95 -12.09
CA ASP A 24 -4.32 -11.21 -12.47
C ASP A 24 -3.33 -11.63 -11.38
N GLN A 25 -3.66 -12.71 -10.67
CA GLN A 25 -2.85 -13.24 -9.58
C GLN A 25 -1.47 -13.78 -10.04
N ARG A 26 -1.31 -14.03 -11.33
CA ARG A 26 -0.03 -14.44 -11.93
C ARG A 26 0.88 -13.26 -12.20
N HIS A 27 0.35 -12.04 -12.17
CA HIS A 27 1.14 -10.84 -12.44
C HIS A 27 2.33 -10.70 -11.47
N PRO A 28 3.55 -10.40 -11.96
CA PRO A 28 4.74 -10.34 -11.11
C PRO A 28 4.60 -9.43 -9.88
N LEU A 29 3.98 -8.25 -10.04
CA LEU A 29 3.75 -7.31 -8.93
C LEU A 29 2.76 -7.85 -7.89
N TYR A 30 1.73 -8.60 -8.31
CA TYR A 30 0.79 -9.23 -7.39
C TYR A 30 1.51 -10.26 -6.51
N ARG A 31 2.31 -11.13 -7.15
CA ARG A 31 3.12 -12.13 -6.46
C ARG A 31 4.18 -11.51 -5.56
N LEU A 32 4.81 -10.41 -6.00
CA LEU A 32 5.76 -9.66 -5.19
C LEU A 32 5.09 -9.10 -3.94
N ALA A 33 3.92 -8.47 -4.10
CA ALA A 33 3.18 -7.92 -2.97
C ALA A 33 2.80 -8.98 -1.93
N GLY A 34 2.57 -10.23 -2.33
CA GLY A 34 2.34 -11.36 -1.40
C GLY A 34 3.59 -11.82 -0.64
N LYS A 35 4.80 -11.50 -1.13
CA LYS A 35 6.08 -11.88 -0.51
C LYS A 35 6.64 -10.81 0.43
N VAL A 36 6.19 -9.56 0.29
CA VAL A 36 6.65 -8.45 1.13
C VAL A 36 6.09 -8.60 2.55
N LYS A 37 6.98 -8.53 3.55
CA LYS A 37 6.60 -8.51 4.98
C LYS A 37 6.05 -7.12 5.36
N TRP A 38 4.81 -6.83 4.99
CA TRP A 38 4.20 -5.50 5.15
C TRP A 38 4.19 -5.00 6.60
N ALA A 39 3.99 -5.87 7.60
CA ALA A 39 4.03 -5.47 9.00
C ALA A 39 5.40 -4.88 9.41
N ALA A 40 6.50 -5.48 8.97
CA ALA A 40 7.85 -4.98 9.25
C ALA A 40 8.14 -3.65 8.53
N VAL A 41 7.57 -3.49 7.33
CA VAL A 41 7.63 -2.22 6.58
C VAL A 41 6.87 -1.13 7.33
N GLU A 42 5.66 -1.41 7.79
CA GLU A 42 4.85 -0.48 8.57
C GLU A 42 5.49 -0.12 9.91
N GLU A 43 6.10 -1.07 10.61
CA GLU A 43 6.84 -0.81 11.84
C GLU A 43 8.04 0.12 11.59
N ARG A 44 8.85 -0.22 10.58
CA ARG A 44 10.07 0.54 10.27
C ARG A 44 9.79 1.96 9.82
N PHE A 45 8.81 2.17 8.93
CA PHE A 45 8.50 3.49 8.40
C PHE A 45 7.47 4.24 9.23
N GLY A 46 6.65 3.54 10.03
CA GLY A 46 5.63 4.16 10.87
C GLY A 46 6.21 5.13 11.89
N GLY A 47 7.39 4.83 12.44
CA GLY A 47 8.10 5.74 13.36
C GLY A 47 8.60 7.04 12.71
N LEU A 48 8.59 7.15 11.38
CA LEU A 48 9.02 8.36 10.66
C LEU A 48 7.88 9.38 10.46
N TYR A 49 6.63 9.00 10.76
CA TYR A 49 5.49 9.92 10.65
C TYR A 49 5.42 10.82 11.88
N ALA A 50 5.10 12.09 11.68
CA ALA A 50 4.82 13.03 12.77
C ALA A 50 3.67 12.52 13.65
N GLU A 51 3.72 12.80 14.95
CA GLU A 51 2.68 12.40 15.91
C GLU A 51 1.41 13.24 15.81
N GLU A 52 1.48 14.43 15.21
CA GLU A 52 0.35 15.36 15.04
C GLU A 52 0.11 15.72 13.55
N GLY A 53 -1.00 16.41 13.26
CA GLY A 53 -1.39 16.83 11.90
C GLY A 53 -2.20 15.81 11.09
N ARG A 54 -2.38 16.02 9.78
CA ARG A 54 -3.20 15.12 8.95
C ARG A 54 -2.62 13.69 8.94
N PRO A 55 -3.44 12.63 9.03
CA PRO A 55 -2.98 11.26 8.81
C PRO A 55 -2.39 11.10 7.42
N GLY A 56 -1.22 10.46 7.34
CA GLY A 56 -0.60 10.13 6.07
C GLY A 56 -1.39 9.09 5.28
N ILE A 57 -1.06 8.95 3.99
CA ILE A 57 -1.52 7.84 3.17
C ILE A 57 -0.88 6.51 3.59
N PRO A 58 -1.50 5.36 3.32
CA PRO A 58 -0.98 4.06 3.74
C PRO A 58 0.49 3.85 3.32
N ILE A 59 1.33 3.36 4.25
CA ILE A 59 2.76 3.12 4.02
C ILE A 59 2.98 2.18 2.83
N ARG A 60 2.12 1.16 2.70
CA ARG A 60 2.15 0.23 1.57
C ARG A 60 2.01 0.92 0.21
N LEU A 61 1.19 1.96 0.12
CA LEU A 61 1.02 2.74 -1.11
C LEU A 61 2.31 3.49 -1.43
N MET A 62 2.85 4.24 -0.47
CA MET A 62 4.11 4.98 -0.64
C MET A 62 5.27 4.08 -1.07
N VAL A 63 5.46 2.95 -0.39
CA VAL A 63 6.50 1.97 -0.74
C VAL A 63 6.27 1.37 -2.12
N GLY A 64 5.02 1.08 -2.48
CA GLY A 64 4.64 0.61 -3.80
C GLY A 64 4.99 1.60 -4.89
N LEU A 65 4.63 2.88 -4.73
CA LEU A 65 4.92 3.93 -5.70
C LEU A 65 6.43 4.13 -5.87
N HIS A 66 7.20 4.19 -4.78
CA HIS A 66 8.67 4.28 -4.88
C HIS A 66 9.29 3.06 -5.57
N TYR A 67 8.76 1.86 -5.34
CA TYR A 67 9.21 0.67 -6.06
C TYR A 67 8.92 0.78 -7.56
N LEU A 68 7.71 1.16 -7.95
CA LEU A 68 7.33 1.32 -9.35
C LEU A 68 8.17 2.40 -10.03
N LYS A 69 8.34 3.54 -9.35
CA LYS A 69 9.19 4.64 -9.79
C LYS A 69 10.58 4.13 -10.18
N HIS A 70 11.20 3.39 -9.27
CA HIS A 70 12.54 2.85 -9.49
C HIS A 70 12.57 1.74 -10.54
N ALA A 71 11.64 0.79 -10.50
CA ALA A 71 11.63 -0.38 -11.38
C ALA A 71 11.39 -0.02 -12.85
N PHE A 72 10.67 1.07 -13.11
CA PHE A 72 10.29 1.50 -14.46
C PHE A 72 10.99 2.80 -14.89
N ASN A 73 11.93 3.34 -14.09
CA ASN A 73 12.62 4.61 -14.36
C ASN A 73 11.64 5.77 -14.60
N GLU A 74 10.58 5.80 -13.80
CA GLU A 74 9.52 6.79 -13.86
C GLU A 74 9.88 8.03 -13.02
N SER A 75 9.29 9.16 -13.35
CA SER A 75 9.46 10.40 -12.58
C SER A 75 8.45 10.48 -11.44
N ASP A 76 8.65 11.38 -10.48
CA ASP A 76 7.66 11.56 -9.40
C ASP A 76 6.31 12.04 -9.95
N GLU A 77 6.32 12.77 -11.05
CA GLU A 77 5.11 13.29 -11.69
C GLU A 77 4.27 12.20 -12.38
N THR A 78 4.85 11.05 -12.73
CA THR A 78 4.13 9.98 -13.44
C THR A 78 3.52 8.94 -12.50
N VAL A 79 3.83 8.99 -11.21
CA VAL A 79 3.37 8.05 -10.18
C VAL A 79 2.41 8.67 -9.15
N VAL A 80 1.95 9.91 -9.37
CA VAL A 80 1.09 10.70 -8.46
C VAL A 80 -0.30 10.93 -9.06
#